data_AF-U4L979-F1
#
_entry.id   AF-U4L979-F1
#
_cell.length_a   1.000
_cell.length_b   1.000
_cell.length_c   1.000
_cell.angle_alpha   90.00
_cell.angle_beta   90.00
_cell.angle_gamma   90.00
#
_symmetry.space_group_name_H-M   'P 1'
#
loop_
_entity.id
_entity.type
_entity.pdbx_description
1 polymer ?
#
loop_
_entity_poly.entity_id
_entity_poly.type
_entity_poly.pdbx_seq_one_letter_code
_entity_poly.pdbx_strand_id
1 'polypeptide(L)'
;MIQARIYSLESVLSKMLQVDSARRIGKLPFIHPLGELSEEEVYKILIDAYRLRLDDNYVFAAEFRGLYAGEDPVVDFNRFLDKAEWNDGILPKWWNKEKRKRCIEIGTKKEGWSYLGHAVEKQDVIDEYKDRYMPGTLRMLAEKVYGPIF
;
A
#
# COMPACT_ATOMS: atom_id res chain seq x y z
N MET A 1 -26.67 -13.90 -42.64
CA MET A 1 -25.45 -14.71 -42.48
C MET A 1 -24.44 -13.88 -41.71
N ILE A 2 -24.26 -14.14 -40.41
CA ILE A 2 -23.30 -13.44 -39.56
C ILE A 2 -22.19 -14.46 -39.26
N GLN A 3 -20.99 -14.23 -39.80
CA GLN A 3 -19.84 -15.13 -39.63
C GLN A 3 -19.19 -14.83 -38.26
N ALA A 4 -19.39 -15.72 -37.29
CA ALA A 4 -18.65 -15.68 -36.02
C ALA A 4 -17.19 -16.06 -36.28
N ARG A 5 -16.26 -15.13 -36.04
CA ARG A 5 -14.82 -15.41 -36.04
C ARG A 5 -14.44 -16.17 -34.78
N ILE A 6 -14.29 -17.48 -34.90
CA ILE A 6 -13.62 -18.30 -33.88
C ILE A 6 -12.12 -18.03 -34.03
N TYR A 7 -11.54 -17.27 -33.11
CA TYR A 7 -10.09 -17.11 -33.03
C TYR A 7 -9.50 -18.35 -32.36
N SER A 8 -8.54 -19.00 -33.02
CA SER A 8 -7.79 -20.14 -32.45
C SER A 8 -7.09 -19.73 -31.14
N LEU A 9 -7.09 -20.61 -30.14
CA LEU A 9 -6.41 -20.41 -28.85
C LEU A 9 -4.93 -20.04 -29.03
N GLU A 10 -4.26 -20.61 -30.04
CA GLU A 10 -2.89 -20.27 -30.43
C GLU A 10 -2.74 -18.80 -30.85
N SER A 11 -3.73 -18.24 -31.55
CA SER A 11 -3.73 -16.84 -31.98
C SER A 11 -3.96 -15.87 -30.82
N VAL A 12 -4.77 -16.29 -29.83
CA VAL A 12 -5.01 -15.51 -28.61
C VAL A 12 -3.78 -15.57 -27.71
N LEU A 13 -3.18 -16.75 -27.53
CA LEU A 13 -1.96 -16.96 -26.75
C LEU A 13 -0.75 -16.23 -27.36
N SER A 14 -0.59 -16.26 -28.69
CA SER A 14 0.48 -15.53 -29.37
C SER A 14 0.35 -14.01 -29.22
N LYS A 15 -0.89 -13.48 -29.24
CA LYS A 15 -1.15 -12.07 -28.94
C LYS A 15 -0.95 -11.72 -27.47
N MET A 16 -1.32 -12.59 -26.54
CA MET A 16 -1.01 -12.42 -25.11
C MET A 16 0.50 -12.38 -24.87
N LEU A 17 1.25 -13.30 -25.49
CA LEU A 17 2.71 -13.36 -25.35
C LEU A 17 3.45 -12.17 -26.01
N GLN A 18 2.92 -11.60 -27.09
CA GLN A 18 3.46 -10.36 -27.65
C GLN A 18 3.11 -9.10 -26.84
N VAL A 19 1.98 -9.11 -26.12
CA VAL A 19 1.66 -8.06 -25.13
C VAL A 19 2.54 -8.22 -23.89
N ASP A 20 2.86 -9.45 -23.50
CA ASP A 20 3.71 -9.75 -22.35
C ASP A 20 5.19 -9.51 -22.60
N SER A 21 5.69 -9.62 -23.84
CA SER A 21 7.08 -9.26 -24.16
C SER A 21 7.36 -7.76 -24.12
N ALA A 22 6.31 -6.91 -24.16
CA ALA A 22 6.40 -5.48 -23.86
C ALA A 22 6.35 -5.19 -22.34
N ARG A 23 5.91 -6.15 -21.52
CA ARG A 23 5.97 -6.09 -20.05
C ARG A 23 7.28 -6.70 -19.58
N ARG A 24 8.31 -5.85 -19.56
CA ARG A 24 9.45 -6.06 -18.67
C ARG A 24 8.94 -6.41 -17.27
N ILE A 25 9.40 -7.56 -16.81
CA ILE A 25 9.29 -8.08 -15.44
C ILE A 25 9.55 -6.92 -14.45
N GLY A 26 8.58 -6.68 -13.56
CA GLY A 26 8.75 -5.84 -12.36
C GLY A 26 8.19 -4.41 -12.43
N LYS A 27 6.86 -4.24 -12.52
CA LYS A 27 6.15 -3.06 -11.97
C LYS A 27 4.65 -3.36 -11.95
N LEU A 28 4.11 -3.64 -10.77
CA LEU A 28 2.67 -3.75 -10.55
C LEU A 28 2.03 -2.39 -10.92
N PRO A 29 0.97 -2.36 -11.75
CA PRO A 29 0.45 -1.14 -12.39
C PRO A 29 -0.26 -0.14 -11.45
N PHE A 30 -0.27 -0.41 -10.14
CA PHE A 30 -1.07 0.35 -9.16
C PHE A 30 -0.25 1.12 -8.13
N ILE A 31 1.08 0.95 -8.10
CA ILE A 31 1.94 1.74 -7.23
C ILE A 31 2.56 2.83 -8.10
N HIS A 32 2.03 4.05 -8.02
CA HIS A 32 2.86 5.22 -8.33
C HIS A 32 4.15 5.04 -7.52
N PRO A 33 5.34 4.99 -8.16
CA PRO A 33 6.58 4.85 -7.41
C PRO A 33 6.59 5.94 -6.34
N LEU A 34 6.72 5.60 -5.06
CA LEU A 34 6.69 6.60 -3.98
C LEU A 34 7.70 7.74 -4.24
N GLY A 35 8.75 7.48 -5.02
CA GLY A 35 9.73 8.49 -5.42
C GLY A 35 9.25 9.56 -6.42
N GLU A 36 8.05 9.43 -7.01
CA GLU A 36 7.44 10.45 -7.88
C GLU A 36 6.48 11.37 -7.13
N LEU A 37 6.14 11.03 -5.88
CA LEU A 37 5.25 11.80 -5.02
C LEU A 37 6.02 12.82 -4.19
N SER A 38 5.31 13.84 -3.68
CA SER A 38 5.88 14.73 -2.68
C SER A 38 6.19 13.97 -1.39
N GLU A 39 7.12 14.49 -0.58
CA GLU A 39 7.45 13.85 0.70
C GLU A 39 6.23 13.70 1.60
N GLU A 40 5.35 14.71 1.64
CA GLU A 40 4.15 14.70 2.47
C GLU A 40 3.16 13.61 2.04
N GLU A 41 2.97 13.42 0.74
CA GLU A 41 2.13 12.34 0.21
C GLU A 41 2.71 10.97 0.55
N VAL A 42 4.03 10.79 0.43
CA VAL A 42 4.69 9.53 0.83
C VAL A 42 4.45 9.24 2.30
N TYR A 43 4.56 10.25 3.18
CA TYR A 43 4.30 10.06 4.61
C TYR A 43 2.87 9.61 4.87
N LYS A 44 1.87 10.30 4.28
CA LYS A 44 0.46 9.93 4.41
C LYS A 44 0.19 8.51 3.93
N ILE A 45 0.72 8.14 2.77
CA ILE A 45 0.56 6.80 2.19
C ILE A 45 1.17 5.72 3.07
N LEU A 46 2.37 5.95 3.64
CA LEU A 46 3.00 4.98 4.56
C LEU A 46 2.17 4.79 5.83
N ILE A 47 1.66 5.88 6.41
CA ILE A 47 0.85 5.84 7.62
C ILE A 47 -0.49 5.13 7.35
N ASP A 48 -1.18 5.50 6.29
CA ASP A 48 -2.51 4.94 5.99
C ASP A 48 -2.41 3.50 5.48
N ALA A 49 -1.32 3.10 4.81
CA ALA A 49 -1.04 1.70 4.51
C ALA A 49 -0.89 0.85 5.77
N TYR A 50 -0.17 1.38 6.78
CA TYR A 50 -0.07 0.74 8.08
C TYR A 50 -1.42 0.66 8.78
N ARG A 51 -2.18 1.76 8.86
CA ARG A 51 -3.48 1.81 9.54
C ARG A 51 -4.49 0.84 8.91
N LEU A 52 -4.60 0.83 7.57
CA LEU A 52 -5.48 -0.09 6.86
C LEU A 52 -5.03 -1.54 7.02
N ARG A 53 -3.72 -1.80 7.13
CA ARG A 53 -3.21 -3.15 7.40
C ARG A 53 -3.58 -3.66 8.78
N LEU A 54 -3.60 -2.79 9.80
CA LEU A 54 -4.07 -3.18 11.13
C LEU A 54 -5.55 -3.58 11.10
N ASP A 55 -6.38 -2.81 10.37
CA ASP A 55 -7.80 -3.13 10.19
C ASP A 55 -7.99 -4.46 9.45
N ASP A 56 -7.30 -4.67 8.33
CA ASP A 56 -7.37 -5.93 7.58
C ASP A 56 -6.90 -7.13 8.44
N ASN A 57 -5.82 -6.99 9.22
CA ASN A 57 -5.35 -8.04 10.12
C ASN A 57 -6.38 -8.39 11.21
N TYR A 58 -7.04 -7.37 11.77
CA TYR A 58 -8.10 -7.56 12.75
C TYR A 58 -9.30 -8.27 12.13
N VAL A 59 -9.78 -7.81 10.97
CA VAL A 59 -10.98 -8.32 10.30
C VAL A 59 -10.78 -9.72 9.71
N PHE A 60 -9.64 -9.96 9.05
CA PHE A 60 -9.43 -11.18 8.25
C PHE A 60 -8.61 -12.26 8.95
N ALA A 61 -7.75 -11.91 9.91
CA ALA A 61 -6.85 -12.85 10.58
C ALA A 61 -7.04 -12.94 12.11
N ALA A 62 -7.96 -12.15 12.68
CA ALA A 62 -8.13 -12.02 14.14
C ALA A 62 -6.81 -11.71 14.87
N GLU A 63 -5.90 -10.98 14.21
CA GLU A 63 -4.62 -10.54 14.77
C GLU A 63 -4.79 -9.14 15.38
N PHE A 64 -4.72 -9.04 16.70
CA PHE A 64 -4.81 -7.78 17.43
C PHE A 64 -3.41 -7.21 17.65
N ARG A 65 -3.13 -6.03 17.10
CA ARG A 65 -1.87 -5.30 17.27
C ARG A 65 -2.08 -3.79 17.26
N GLY A 66 -1.11 -3.05 17.80
CA GLY A 66 -1.13 -1.60 17.78
C GLY A 66 -2.42 -1.08 18.40
N LEU A 67 -3.15 -0.23 17.66
CA LEU A 67 -4.41 0.35 18.12
C LEU A 67 -5.45 -0.71 18.54
N TYR A 68 -5.58 -1.82 17.80
CA TYR A 68 -6.57 -2.86 18.08
C TYR A 68 -6.21 -3.74 19.29
N ALA A 69 -4.96 -3.68 19.77
CA ALA A 69 -4.51 -4.33 20.99
C ALA A 69 -4.41 -3.36 22.19
N GLY A 70 -4.74 -2.07 22.01
CA GLY A 70 -4.55 -1.03 23.03
C GLY A 70 -3.08 -0.69 23.28
N GLU A 71 -2.19 -1.01 22.35
CA GLU A 71 -0.76 -0.69 22.39
C GLU A 71 -0.50 0.75 21.91
N ASP A 72 0.71 1.26 22.18
CA ASP A 72 1.13 2.55 21.60
C ASP A 72 1.28 2.42 20.07
N PRO A 73 0.43 3.11 19.29
CA PRO A 73 0.43 2.97 17.83
C PRO A 73 1.71 3.55 17.20
N VAL A 74 2.45 4.42 17.89
CA VAL A 74 3.75 4.92 17.41
C VAL A 74 4.82 3.85 17.50
N VAL A 75 4.82 3.04 18.57
CA VAL A 75 5.78 1.94 18.73
C VAL A 75 5.55 0.88 17.65
N ASP A 76 4.30 0.52 17.38
CA ASP A 76 4.00 -0.48 16.35
C ASP A 76 4.22 0.06 14.93
N PHE A 77 3.90 1.34 14.67
CA PHE A 77 4.25 1.98 13.40
C PHE A 77 5.77 2.06 13.17
N ASN A 78 6.58 2.24 14.21
CA ASN A 78 8.03 2.16 14.07
C ASN A 78 8.48 0.77 13.57
N ARG A 79 7.84 -0.32 14.01
CA ARG A 79 8.13 -1.68 13.51
C ARG A 79 7.76 -1.84 12.04
N PHE A 80 6.68 -1.19 11.59
CA PHE A 80 6.34 -1.13 10.17
C PHE A 80 7.43 -0.43 9.36
N LEU A 81 7.88 0.75 9.82
CA LEU A 81 8.93 1.51 9.14
C LEU A 81 10.28 0.77 9.14
N ASP A 82 10.63 0.05 10.22
CA ASP A 82 11.85 -0.77 10.26
C ASP A 82 11.87 -1.83 9.16
N LYS A 83 10.72 -2.48 8.92
CA LYS A 83 10.58 -3.45 7.82
C LYS A 83 10.60 -2.77 6.46
N ALA A 84 9.97 -1.61 6.31
CA ALA A 84 9.98 -0.86 5.06
C ALA A 84 11.41 -0.40 4.70
N GLU A 85 12.21 -0.01 5.69
CA GLU A 85 13.61 0.40 5.54
C GLU A 85 14.54 -0.78 5.26
N TRP A 86 14.23 -1.97 5.78
CA TRP A 86 15.00 -3.18 5.52
C TRP A 86 14.81 -3.73 4.10
N ASN A 87 13.63 -3.53 3.51
CA ASN A 87 13.27 -4.07 2.21
C ASN A 87 13.60 -3.09 1.06
N ASP A 88 14.59 -3.46 0.25
CA ASP A 88 14.99 -2.67 -0.92
C ASP A 88 13.83 -2.42 -1.89
N GLY A 89 13.74 -1.17 -2.38
CA GLY A 89 12.77 -0.78 -3.40
C GLY A 89 11.36 -0.47 -2.90
N ILE A 90 11.12 -0.47 -1.58
CA ILE A 90 9.87 0.05 -0.99
C ILE A 90 9.93 1.57 -0.87
N LEU A 91 10.95 2.09 -0.20
CA LEU A 91 11.06 3.50 0.12
C LEU A 91 11.76 4.31 -0.98
N PRO A 92 11.42 5.60 -1.15
CA PRO A 92 12.12 6.48 -2.08
C PRO A 92 13.61 6.60 -1.77
N LYS A 93 14.44 6.86 -2.79
CA LYS A 93 15.90 7.04 -2.62
C LYS A 93 16.29 8.19 -1.69
N TRP A 94 15.42 9.19 -1.54
CA TRP A 94 15.64 10.32 -0.64
C TRP A 94 15.29 10.00 0.82
N TRP A 95 14.67 8.84 1.09
CA TRP A 95 14.29 8.44 2.44
C TRP A 95 15.52 8.32 3.35
N ASN A 96 15.41 8.89 4.55
CA ASN A 96 16.46 8.86 5.57
C ASN A 96 15.86 9.08 6.97
N LYS A 97 16.71 9.10 8.00
CA LYS A 97 16.30 9.25 9.41
C LYS A 97 15.49 10.53 9.69
N GLU A 98 15.80 11.64 9.02
CA GLU A 98 15.04 12.89 9.15
C GLU A 98 13.62 12.71 8.60
N LYS A 99 13.50 12.08 7.43
CA LYS A 99 12.22 11.81 6.77
C LYS A 99 11.36 10.84 7.58
N ARG A 100 11.98 9.83 8.18
CA ARG A 100 11.32 8.94 9.15
C ARG A 100 10.73 9.74 10.32
N LYS A 101 11.52 10.63 10.91
CA LYS A 101 11.05 11.49 12.02
C LYS A 101 9.85 12.35 11.60
N ARG A 102 9.92 12.98 10.43
CA ARG A 102 8.82 13.80 9.88
C ARG A 102 7.56 12.98 9.61
N CYS A 103 7.71 11.77 9.10
CA CYS A 103 6.61 10.82 8.91
C CYS A 103 5.90 10.53 10.24
N ILE A 104 6.67 10.18 11.29
CA ILE A 104 6.12 9.94 12.63
C ILE A 104 5.46 11.21 13.19
N GLU A 105 6.09 12.38 13.06
CA GLU A 105 5.50 13.65 13.48
C GLU A 105 4.12 13.87 12.85
N ILE A 106 3.96 13.61 11.54
CA ILE A 106 2.66 13.70 10.86
C ILE A 106 1.67 12.68 11.45
N GLY A 107 2.09 11.44 11.64
CA GLY A 107 1.24 10.38 12.21
C GLY A 107 0.79 10.62 13.65
N THR A 108 1.46 11.50 14.40
CA THR A 108 1.11 11.85 15.78
C THR A 108 0.21 13.08 15.93
N LYS A 109 -0.08 13.81 14.85
CA LYS A 109 -0.98 14.97 14.88
C LYS A 109 -2.43 14.51 14.98
N LYS A 110 -3.06 14.76 16.13
CA LYS A 110 -4.44 14.33 16.42
C LYS A 110 -5.49 14.94 15.49
N GLU A 111 -5.20 16.12 14.97
CA GLU A 111 -6.07 16.88 14.07
C GLU A 111 -5.96 16.42 12.60
N GLY A 112 -4.95 15.59 12.28
CA GLY A 112 -4.71 15.12 10.92
C GLY A 112 -5.48 13.84 10.59
N TRP A 113 -5.88 13.70 9.32
CA TRP A 113 -6.50 12.47 8.80
C TRP A 113 -5.64 11.23 9.12
N SER A 114 -4.34 11.29 8.83
CA SER A 114 -3.39 10.19 9.02
C SER A 114 -2.94 10.04 10.48
N TYR A 115 -3.80 10.35 11.46
CA TYR A 115 -3.49 10.15 12.87
C TYR A 115 -3.45 8.65 13.20
N LEU A 116 -2.32 8.18 13.73
CA LEU A 116 -2.07 6.77 14.07
C LEU A 116 -3.01 6.22 15.15
N GLY A 117 -3.61 7.09 15.96
CA GLY A 117 -4.53 6.69 17.02
C GLY A 117 -5.97 6.44 16.56
N HIS A 118 -6.27 6.57 15.27
CA HIS A 118 -7.59 6.30 14.71
C HIS A 118 -7.56 5.11 13.76
N ALA A 119 -8.51 4.20 13.94
CA ALA A 119 -8.81 3.14 12.98
C ALA A 119 -9.18 3.74 11.62
N VAL A 120 -8.99 2.97 10.56
CA VAL A 120 -9.40 3.37 9.21
C VAL A 120 -9.90 2.14 8.46
N GLU A 121 -11.10 2.23 7.92
CA GLU A 121 -11.68 1.16 7.11
C GLU A 121 -11.50 1.46 5.61
N LYS A 122 -11.85 0.48 4.79
CA LYS A 122 -11.79 0.62 3.33
C LYS A 122 -12.56 1.86 2.82
N GLN A 123 -13.77 2.11 3.33
CA GLN A 123 -14.62 3.20 2.83
C GLN A 123 -14.05 4.57 3.22
N ASP A 124 -13.52 4.68 4.44
CA ASP A 124 -12.82 5.86 4.94
C ASP A 124 -11.67 6.28 4.01
N VAL A 125 -10.85 5.31 3.58
CA VAL A 125 -9.77 5.57 2.61
C VAL A 125 -10.29 6.05 1.26
N ILE A 126 -11.36 5.45 0.74
CA ILE A 126 -11.97 5.88 -0.54
C ILE A 126 -12.46 7.32 -0.42
N ASP A 127 -13.08 7.65 0.70
CA ASP A 127 -13.66 8.95 0.93
C ASP A 127 -12.59 10.03 1.15
N GLU A 128 -11.48 9.74 1.83
CA GLU A 128 -10.38 10.71 1.95
C GLU A 128 -9.67 10.94 0.62
N TYR A 129 -9.22 9.87 -0.03
CA TYR A 129 -8.38 9.98 -1.23
C TYR A 129 -9.16 10.27 -2.50
N LYS A 130 -10.50 10.19 -2.45
CA LYS A 130 -11.40 10.30 -3.60
C LYS A 130 -11.04 9.34 -4.74
N ASP A 131 -10.48 8.18 -4.38
CA ASP A 131 -10.03 7.15 -5.31
C ASP A 131 -10.45 5.76 -4.82
N ARG A 132 -11.32 5.11 -5.59
CA ARG A 132 -11.83 3.76 -5.32
C ARG A 132 -10.75 2.67 -5.35
N TYR A 133 -9.60 2.94 -5.97
CA TYR A 133 -8.49 1.99 -6.07
C TYR A 133 -7.45 2.17 -4.96
N MET A 134 -7.49 3.29 -4.25
CA MET A 134 -6.51 3.62 -3.20
C MET A 134 -6.40 2.55 -2.10
N PRO A 135 -7.48 1.94 -1.59
CA PRO A 135 -7.35 0.85 -0.62
C PRO A 135 -6.53 -0.33 -1.15
N GLY A 136 -6.63 -0.65 -2.44
CA GLY A 136 -5.81 -1.69 -3.06
C GLY A 136 -4.33 -1.31 -3.10
N THR A 137 -4.03 -0.06 -3.47
CA THR A 137 -2.67 0.47 -3.47
C THR A 137 -2.03 0.41 -2.08
N LEU A 138 -2.76 0.84 -1.04
CA LEU A 138 -2.31 0.79 0.35
C LEU A 138 -2.05 -0.63 0.82
N ARG A 139 -2.95 -1.58 0.52
CA ARG A 139 -2.79 -3.00 0.84
C ARG A 139 -1.57 -3.62 0.18
N MET A 140 -1.36 -3.35 -1.10
CA MET A 140 -0.19 -3.84 -1.83
C MET A 140 1.12 -3.29 -1.26
N LEU A 141 1.13 -2.03 -0.82
CA LEU A 141 2.28 -1.46 -0.14
C LEU A 141 2.52 -2.15 1.21
N ALA A 142 1.48 -2.31 2.03
CA ALA A 142 1.60 -2.98 3.32
C ALA A 142 2.02 -4.45 3.19
N GLU A 143 1.54 -5.14 2.15
CA GLU A 143 1.95 -6.50 1.81
C GLU A 143 3.44 -6.57 1.44
N LYS A 144 3.97 -5.59 0.70
CA LYS A 144 5.42 -5.53 0.46
C LYS A 144 6.23 -5.35 1.74
N VAL A 145 5.68 -4.67 2.75
CA VAL A 145 6.37 -4.43 4.03
C VAL A 145 6.27 -5.62 4.98
N TYR A 146 5.07 -6.16 5.18
CA TYR A 146 4.81 -7.22 6.17
C TYR A 146 4.71 -8.62 5.59
N GLY A 147 4.48 -8.76 4.28
CA GLY A 147 4.04 -10.00 3.65
C GLY A 147 2.50 -10.11 3.56
N PRO A 148 1.99 -11.17 2.93
CA PRO A 148 0.55 -11.42 2.81
C PRO A 148 -0.11 -11.67 4.18
N ILE A 149 -1.42 -11.50 4.22
CA ILE A 149 -2.27 -11.95 5.34
C ILE A 149 -2.63 -13.42 5.04
N PHE A 150 -2.45 -14.32 6.02
CA PHE A 150 -2.74 -15.76 5.87
C PHE A 150 -3.91 -16.17 6.74
#